data_AF-A0A653BNR8-F1
#
_entry.id   AF-A0A653BNR8-F1
#
_cell.length_a   1.000
_cell.length_b   1.000
_cell.length_c   1.000
_cell.angle_alpha   90.00
_cell.angle_beta   90.00
_cell.angle_gamma   90.00
#
_symmetry.space_group_name_H-M   'P 1'
#
loop_
_entity.id
_entity.type
_entity.pdbx_description
1 polymer ?
#
loop_
_entity_poly.entity_id
_entity_poly.type
_entity_poly.pdbx_seq_one_letter_code
_entity_poly.pdbx_strand_id
1 'polypeptide(L)'
;MAFRVPTPNVSVVDLTCRLGKPTKYDDIKDAVKKASQGPLKGILGYTDESVVSTDFVHDSRSSIFDAEAGIALSDTFVKLISWYDNEWGYSNRMVDLICYISTKDS
;
A
#
# COMPACT_ATOMS: atom_id res chain seq x y z
N MET A 1 9.70 12.30 -6.27
CA MET A 1 9.00 13.56 -6.60
C MET A 1 7.54 13.42 -6.18
N ALA A 2 6.77 14.51 -6.08
CA ALA A 2 5.36 14.45 -5.70
C ALA A 2 4.56 15.54 -6.43
N PHE A 3 3.30 15.26 -6.72
CA PHE A 3 2.34 16.23 -7.23
C PHE A 3 1.25 16.47 -6.18
N ARG A 4 0.82 17.72 -6.04
CA ARG A 4 -0.35 18.08 -5.25
C ARG A 4 -1.54 18.18 -6.20
N VAL A 5 -2.64 17.53 -5.82
CA VAL A 5 -3.93 17.57 -6.51
C VAL A 5 -4.99 18.12 -5.54
N PRO A 6 -6.12 18.67 -6.03
CA PRO A 6 -7.13 19.29 -5.16
C PRO A 6 -8.02 18.25 -4.47
N THR A 7 -7.43 17.35 -3.68
CA THR A 7 -8.12 16.40 -2.80
C THR A 7 -7.76 16.71 -1.34
N PRO A 8 -8.75 16.73 -0.40
CA PRO A 8 -8.49 17.14 0.98
C PRO A 8 -7.76 16.08 1.80
N ASN A 9 -7.96 14.80 1.48
CA ASN A 9 -7.34 13.68 2.16
C ASN A 9 -7.21 12.50 1.17
N VAL A 10 -6.52 11.45 1.62
CA VAL A 10 -6.12 10.27 0.89
C VAL A 10 -5.13 10.60 -0.22
N SER A 11 -4.05 9.84 -0.23
CA SER A 11 -2.96 9.97 -1.17
C SER A 11 -2.72 8.63 -1.86
N VAL A 12 -1.99 8.68 -2.97
CA VAL A 12 -1.64 7.51 -3.77
C VAL A 12 -0.14 7.48 -4.04
N VAL A 13 0.45 6.30 -3.94
CA VAL A 13 1.81 6.01 -4.39
C VAL A 13 1.73 5.37 -5.77
N ASP A 14 2.43 5.97 -6.73
CA ASP A 14 2.78 5.34 -8.00
C ASP A 14 4.24 4.89 -7.94
N LEU A 15 4.46 3.58 -7.82
CA LEU A 15 5.78 2.97 -7.77
C LEU A 15 6.09 2.31 -9.11
N THR A 16 6.96 2.93 -9.89
CA THR A 16 7.54 2.31 -11.08
C THR A 16 8.92 1.75 -10.75
N CYS A 17 9.11 0.44 -10.92
CA CYS A 17 10.34 -0.24 -10.54
C CYS A 17 10.78 -1.31 -11.54
N ARG A 18 12.08 -1.63 -11.51
CA ARG A 18 12.68 -2.75 -12.24
C ARG A 18 13.02 -3.88 -11.28
N LEU A 19 12.47 -5.06 -11.52
CA LEU A 19 12.69 -6.26 -10.72
C LEU A 19 14.02 -6.92 -11.09
N GLY A 20 14.70 -7.48 -10.09
CA GLY A 20 15.93 -8.25 -10.31
C GLY A 20 15.70 -9.65 -10.88
N LYS A 21 14.45 -10.15 -10.79
CA LYS A 21 14.02 -11.44 -11.35
C LYS A 21 12.78 -11.21 -12.21
N PRO A 22 12.67 -11.86 -13.38
CA PRO A 22 11.45 -11.86 -14.18
C PRO A 22 10.27 -12.45 -13.38
N THR A 23 9.13 -11.76 -13.36
CA THR A 23 7.94 -12.10 -12.57
C THR A 23 6.68 -11.68 -13.33
N LYS A 24 5.62 -12.51 -13.32
CA LYS A 24 4.34 -12.13 -13.92
C LYS A 24 3.55 -11.23 -12.98
N TYR A 25 2.70 -10.37 -13.53
CA TYR A 25 1.91 -9.43 -12.71
C TYR A 25 1.00 -10.15 -11.71
N ASP A 26 0.41 -11.29 -12.11
CA ASP A 26 -0.40 -12.13 -11.21
C ASP A 26 0.41 -12.67 -10.02
N ASP A 27 1.68 -13.05 -10.22
CA ASP A 27 2.55 -13.49 -9.13
C ASP A 27 2.85 -12.34 -8.14
N ILE A 28 2.94 -11.11 -8.63
CA ILE A 28 3.10 -9.92 -7.79
C ILE A 28 1.83 -9.70 -6.96
N LYS A 29 0.65 -9.72 -7.59
CA LYS A 29 -0.65 -9.61 -6.90
C LYS A 29 -0.78 -10.66 -5.80
N ASP A 30 -0.45 -11.91 -6.11
CA ASP A 30 -0.49 -13.01 -5.14
C ASP A 30 0.49 -12.82 -3.99
N ALA A 31 1.70 -12.36 -4.24
CA ALA A 31 2.69 -12.08 -3.20
C ALA A 31 2.20 -10.97 -2.25
N VAL A 32 1.64 -9.89 -2.80
CA VAL A 32 1.09 -8.78 -2.03
C VAL A 32 -0.14 -9.20 -1.23
N LYS A 33 -1.05 -9.99 -1.83
CA LYS A 33 -2.24 -10.55 -1.15
C LYS A 33 -1.86 -11.49 -0.01
N LYS A 34 -0.84 -12.34 -0.20
CA LYS A 34 -0.31 -13.20 0.87
C LYS A 34 0.30 -12.38 2.01
N ALA A 35 1.06 -11.32 1.68
CA ALA A 35 1.64 -10.45 2.69
C ALA A 35 0.57 -9.69 3.50
N SER A 36 -0.48 -9.18 2.84
CA SER A 36 -1.59 -8.46 3.48
C SER A 36 -2.46 -9.34 4.37
N GLN A 37 -2.52 -10.65 4.11
CA GLN A 37 -3.25 -11.62 4.93
C GLN A 37 -2.38 -12.28 6.00
N GLY A 38 -1.06 -12.14 5.91
CA GLY A 38 -0.09 -12.76 6.82
C GLY A 38 0.70 -11.73 7.62
N PRO A 39 2.02 -11.60 7.40
CA PRO A 39 2.91 -10.83 8.26
C PRO A 39 2.60 -9.33 8.33
N LEU A 40 1.92 -8.78 7.32
CA LEU A 40 1.57 -7.37 7.25
C LEU A 40 0.06 -7.13 7.45
N LYS A 41 -0.67 -8.11 8.01
CA LYS A 41 -2.10 -7.96 8.27
C LYS A 41 -2.39 -6.75 9.16
N GLY A 42 -3.29 -5.89 8.71
CA GLY A 42 -3.64 -4.63 9.37
C GLY A 42 -2.71 -3.46 9.04
N ILE A 43 -1.58 -3.71 8.36
CA ILE A 43 -0.64 -2.69 7.89
C ILE A 43 -0.75 -2.53 6.37
N LEU A 44 -0.70 -3.65 5.65
CA LEU A 44 -0.87 -3.73 4.20
C LEU A 44 -2.27 -4.28 3.88
N GLY A 45 -2.98 -3.59 3.00
CA GLY A 45 -4.23 -4.01 2.38
C GLY A 45 -4.04 -4.45 0.95
N TYR A 46 -5.04 -5.16 0.42
CA TYR A 46 -5.14 -5.57 -0.98
C TYR A 46 -6.59 -5.32 -1.41
N THR A 47 -6.79 -4.76 -2.59
CA THR A 47 -8.10 -4.64 -3.23
C THR A 47 -8.00 -4.97 -4.71
N ASP A 48 -9.02 -5.65 -5.22
CA ASP A 48 -9.30 -5.90 -6.64
C ASP A 48 -10.66 -5.29 -7.06
N GLU A 49 -11.21 -4.42 -6.21
CA GLU A 49 -12.44 -3.67 -6.48
C GLU A 49 -12.16 -2.36 -7.21
N SER A 50 -13.12 -1.90 -8.01
CA SER A 50 -13.07 -0.58 -8.65
C SER A 50 -13.31 0.53 -7.62
N VAL A 51 -12.24 1.03 -7.04
CA VAL A 51 -12.23 2.02 -5.96
C VAL A 51 -11.75 3.41 -6.41
N VAL A 52 -12.01 4.41 -5.60
CA VAL A 52 -11.48 5.77 -5.71
C VAL A 52 -10.94 6.26 -4.36
N SER A 53 -10.29 7.43 -4.34
CA SER A 53 -9.62 7.94 -3.13
C SER A 53 -10.55 8.03 -1.91
N THR A 54 -11.82 8.42 -2.08
CA THR A 54 -12.75 8.59 -0.97
C THR A 54 -13.10 7.29 -0.25
N ASP A 55 -12.95 6.14 -0.91
CA ASP A 55 -13.23 4.82 -0.33
C ASP A 55 -12.22 4.45 0.76
N PHE A 56 -11.08 5.14 0.82
CA PHE A 56 -10.02 4.92 1.80
C PHE A 56 -9.95 5.98 2.90
N VAL A 57 -10.91 6.92 2.96
CA VAL A 57 -10.96 7.89 4.04
C VAL A 57 -11.15 7.14 5.36
N HIS A 58 -10.31 7.44 6.34
CA HIS A 58 -10.30 6.80 7.65
C HIS A 58 -9.89 5.31 7.63
N ASP A 59 -9.22 4.85 6.57
CA ASP A 59 -8.60 3.53 6.56
C ASP A 59 -7.32 3.52 7.39
N SER A 60 -7.23 2.63 8.38
CA SER A 60 -6.12 2.59 9.34
C SER A 60 -4.87 1.89 8.79
N ARG A 61 -4.96 1.26 7.62
CA ARG A 61 -3.82 0.58 6.98
C ARG A 61 -2.84 1.62 6.42
N SER A 62 -1.56 1.26 6.42
CA SER A 62 -0.49 2.14 5.92
C SER A 62 -0.37 2.15 4.40
N SER A 63 -0.85 1.09 3.75
CA SER A 63 -0.75 0.90 2.32
C SER A 63 -1.85 -0.06 1.91
N ILE A 64 -2.62 0.28 0.88
CA ILE A 64 -3.61 -0.59 0.28
C ILE A 64 -3.22 -0.77 -1.18
N PHE A 65 -2.78 -1.96 -1.57
CA PHE A 65 -2.41 -2.24 -2.95
C PHE A 65 -3.64 -2.39 -3.82
N ASP A 66 -3.66 -1.67 -4.93
CA ASP A 66 -4.72 -1.69 -5.93
C ASP A 66 -4.28 -2.57 -7.11
N ALA A 67 -4.89 -3.75 -7.19
CA ALA A 67 -4.50 -4.78 -8.14
C ALA A 67 -4.76 -4.38 -9.60
N GLU A 68 -5.81 -3.60 -9.84
CA GLU A 68 -6.29 -3.26 -11.18
C GLU A 68 -5.74 -1.91 -11.69
N ALA A 69 -5.19 -1.07 -10.80
CA ALA A 69 -4.61 0.22 -11.19
C ALA A 69 -3.14 0.15 -11.65
N GLY A 70 -2.42 -0.94 -11.35
CA GLY A 70 -1.04 -1.15 -11.80
C GLY A 70 -0.92 -1.78 -13.20
N ILE A 71 0.29 -1.82 -13.74
CA ILE A 71 0.56 -2.45 -15.04
C ILE A 71 2.01 -2.94 -15.15
N ALA A 72 2.20 -4.13 -15.73
CA ALA A 72 3.52 -4.63 -16.11
C ALA A 72 3.80 -4.36 -17.59
N LEU A 73 4.92 -3.67 -17.88
CA LEU A 73 5.37 -3.44 -19.26
C LEU A 73 6.18 -4.64 -19.77
N SER A 74 6.96 -5.26 -18.89
CA SER A 74 7.66 -6.52 -19.14
C SER A 74 7.77 -7.30 -17.83
N ASP A 75 8.24 -8.54 -17.90
CA ASP A 75 8.45 -9.39 -16.72
C ASP A 75 9.42 -8.78 -15.70
N THR A 76 10.17 -7.73 -16.06
CA THR A 76 11.11 -7.07 -15.15
C THR A 76 10.79 -5.61 -14.90
N PHE A 77 9.79 -5.00 -15.55
CA PHE A 77 9.51 -3.57 -15.43
C PHE A 77 8.03 -3.33 -15.23
N VAL A 78 7.68 -2.82 -14.05
CA VAL A 78 6.30 -2.78 -13.54
C VAL A 78 6.01 -1.46 -12.86
N LYS A 79 4.75 -1.04 -12.94
CA LYS A 79 4.15 0.03 -12.16
C LYS A 79 3.12 -0.57 -11.20
N LEU A 80 3.23 -0.21 -9.92
CA LEU A 80 2.33 -0.62 -8.85
C LEU A 80 1.68 0.62 -8.23
N ILE A 81 0.40 0.51 -7.89
CA ILE A 81 -0.37 1.58 -7.28
C ILE A 81 -0.77 1.17 -5.85
N SER A 82 -0.62 2.10 -4.90
CA SER A 82 -1.11 1.89 -3.55
C SER A 82 -1.69 3.14 -2.92
N TRP A 83 -2.87 3.00 -2.34
CA TRP A 83 -3.59 4.04 -1.61
C TRP A 83 -3.16 4.09 -0.15
N TYR A 84 -3.31 5.26 0.47
CA TYR A 84 -3.18 5.43 1.90
C TYR A 84 -3.91 6.69 2.36
N ASP A 85 -4.63 6.60 3.47
CA ASP A 85 -5.02 7.78 4.22
C ASP A 85 -3.77 8.37 4.89
N ASN A 86 -3.28 9.49 4.35
CA ASN A 86 -2.04 10.11 4.81
C ASN A 86 -2.13 10.69 6.22
N GLU A 87 -3.33 10.92 6.76
CA GLU A 87 -3.52 11.36 8.14
C GLU A 87 -3.76 10.17 9.06
N TRP A 88 -4.74 9.33 8.73
CA TRP A 88 -5.23 8.28 9.61
C TRP A 88 -4.30 7.08 9.69
N GLY A 89 -3.84 6.56 8.53
CA GLY A 89 -2.94 5.42 8.49
C GLY A 89 -1.62 5.71 9.21
N TYR A 90 -1.06 6.91 9.02
CA TYR A 90 0.16 7.34 9.71
C TYR A 90 -0.06 7.52 11.22
N SER A 91 -1.17 8.14 11.63
CA SER A 91 -1.49 8.34 13.05
C SER A 91 -1.62 7.01 13.80
N ASN A 92 -2.22 5.99 13.18
CA ASN A 92 -2.29 4.65 13.76
C ASN A 92 -0.89 4.02 13.92
N ARG A 93 0.01 4.19 12.93
CA ARG A 93 1.40 3.70 13.05
C ARG A 93 2.19 4.37 14.15
N MET A 94 1.93 5.64 14.44
CA MET A 94 2.55 6.33 15.58
C MET A 94 2.16 5.66 16.90
N VAL A 95 0.88 5.33 17.08
CA VAL A 95 0.40 4.61 18.27
C VAL A 95 1.01 3.21 18.34
N ASP A 96 1.00 2.46 17.24
CA ASP A 96 1.59 1.12 17.17
C ASP A 96 3.08 1.14 17.56
N LEU A 97 3.83 2.13 17.07
CA LEU A 97 5.24 2.30 17.38
C LEU A 97 5.48 2.59 18.86
N ILE A 98 4.68 3.46 19.48
CA ILE A 98 4.77 3.76 20.92
C ILE A 98 4.53 2.49 21.74
N CYS A 99 3.48 1.73 21.42
CA CYS A 99 3.19 0.45 22.07
C CYS A 99 4.37 -0.52 21.90
N TYR A 100 4.93 -0.63 20.70
CA TYR A 100 6.08 -1.49 20.44
C TYR A 100 7.32 -1.09 21.27
N ILE A 101 7.68 0.20 21.30
CA ILE A 101 8.80 0.70 22.09
C ILE A 101 8.62 0.34 23.56
N SER A 102 7.42 0.53 24.11
CA SER A 102 7.11 0.14 25.50
C SER A 102 7.35 -1.34 25.79
N THR A 103 7.16 -2.24 24.82
CA THR A 103 7.46 -3.68 24.98
C THR A 103 8.95 -4.03 24.89
N LYS A 104 9.79 -3.11 24.44
CA LYS A 104 11.24 -3.30 24.33
C LYS A 104 12.03 -2.61 25.45
N ASP A 105 11.45 -1.55 26.01
CA ASP A 105 12.04 -0.82 27.15
C ASP A 105 11.78 -1.50 28.50
N SER A 106 10.81 -2.43 28.57
CA SER A 106 10.51 -3.26 29.75
C SER A 106 11.27 -4.59 29.70
#